data_AF-A0A3P6E2Z6-F1
#
_entry.id   AF-A0A3P6E2Z6-F1
#
_cell.length_a   1.000
_cell.length_b   1.000
_cell.length_c   1.000
_cell.angle_alpha   90.00
_cell.angle_beta   90.00
_cell.angle_gamma   90.00
#
_symmetry.space_group_name_H-M   'P 1'
#
loop_
_entity.id
_entity.type
_entity.pdbx_description
1 polymer ?
#
loop_
_entity_poly.entity_id
_entity_poly.type
_entity_poly.pdbx_seq_one_letter_code
_entity_poly.pdbx_strand_id
1 'polypeptide(L)'
;MGGCFSVSLSCDQAVNQVSQCLCVKHSYIHNLEDNLSALETTMEDLKAMRNDLSRRVDREENKGLRRRAQVQVWLTRVETIESQVKYLFSVRKTELQRLCLCGFCSKSLKLSYL
;
A
#
# COMPACT_ATOMS: atom_id res chain seq x y z
N MET A 1 5.37 -8.76 -55.42
CA MET A 1 6.41 -9.40 -54.58
C MET A 1 6.32 -8.78 -53.20
N GLY A 2 5.49 -9.34 -52.32
CA GLY A 2 5.32 -8.86 -50.94
C GLY A 2 5.90 -9.90 -49.99
N GLY A 3 7.11 -9.67 -49.51
CA GLY A 3 7.70 -10.46 -48.44
C GLY A 3 7.26 -9.90 -47.10
N CYS A 4 6.38 -10.60 -46.39
CA CYS A 4 6.18 -10.35 -44.97
C CYS A 4 7.38 -10.92 -44.22
N PHE A 5 8.24 -10.06 -43.68
CA PHE A 5 9.30 -10.47 -42.78
C PHE A 5 8.68 -11.04 -41.51
N SER A 6 8.71 -12.36 -41.33
CA SER A 6 8.38 -13.00 -40.06
C SER A 6 9.58 -12.88 -39.12
N VAL A 7 9.48 -12.04 -38.10
CA VAL A 7 10.43 -12.08 -36.98
C VAL A 7 10.11 -13.34 -36.17
N SER A 8 10.87 -14.41 -36.38
CA SER A 8 10.74 -15.65 -35.59
C SER A 8 11.36 -15.43 -34.20
N LEU A 9 10.63 -14.77 -33.32
CA LEU A 9 10.90 -14.83 -31.89
C LEU A 9 10.45 -16.22 -31.41
N SER A 10 11.35 -17.04 -30.87
CA SER A 10 10.97 -18.33 -30.30
C SER A 10 9.84 -18.12 -29.29
N CYS A 11 8.71 -18.81 -29.49
CA CYS A 11 7.56 -18.73 -28.59
C CYS A 11 7.96 -18.97 -27.13
N ASP A 12 8.93 -19.85 -26.88
CA ASP A 12 9.45 -20.16 -25.55
C ASP A 12 10.15 -18.96 -24.90
N GLN A 13 10.89 -18.18 -25.69
CA GLN A 13 11.54 -16.97 -25.19
C GLN A 13 10.51 -15.90 -24.83
N ALA A 14 9.47 -15.73 -25.65
CA ALA A 14 8.37 -14.80 -25.37
C ALA A 14 7.60 -15.21 -24.11
N VAL A 15 7.27 -16.50 -23.97
CA VAL A 15 6.57 -17.05 -22.79
C VAL A 15 7.41 -16.89 -21.52
N ASN A 16 8.71 -17.18 -21.58
CA ASN A 16 9.60 -17.02 -20.43
C ASN A 16 9.71 -15.55 -19.98
N GLN A 17 9.83 -14.61 -20.93
CA GLN A 17 9.86 -13.17 -20.62
C GLN A 17 8.56 -12.69 -19.98
N VAL A 18 7.41 -13.13 -20.49
CA VAL A 18 6.10 -12.80 -19.91
C VAL A 18 5.97 -13.41 -18.51
N SER A 19 6.35 -14.67 -18.33
CA SER A 19 6.32 -15.34 -17.02
C SER A 19 7.18 -14.61 -15.99
N GLN A 20 8.42 -14.24 -16.34
CA GLN A 20 9.30 -13.47 -15.45
C GLN A 20 8.69 -12.10 -15.09
N CYS A 21 8.13 -11.39 -16.08
CA CYS A 21 7.45 -10.12 -15.85
C CYS A 21 6.25 -10.28 -14.90
N LEU A 22 5.47 -11.35 -15.04
CA LEU A 22 4.36 -11.67 -14.14
C LEU A 22 4.83 -11.99 -12.73
N CYS A 23 5.89 -12.78 -12.57
CA CYS A 23 6.47 -13.10 -11.26
C CYS A 23 6.96 -11.84 -10.53
N VAL A 24 7.67 -10.94 -11.22
CA VAL A 24 8.13 -9.67 -10.65
C VAL A 24 6.95 -8.78 -10.25
N LYS A 25 5.93 -8.66 -11.11
CA LYS A 25 4.71 -7.91 -10.78
C LYS A 25 3.97 -8.50 -9.58
N HIS A 26 3.84 -9.82 -9.51
CA HIS A 26 3.20 -10.50 -8.39
C HIS A 26 3.95 -10.26 -7.09
N SER A 27 5.28 -10.42 -7.07
CA SER A 27 6.10 -10.13 -5.90
C SER A 27 6.01 -8.66 -5.48
N TYR A 28 6.00 -7.72 -6.43
CA TYR A 28 5.83 -6.30 -6.13
C TYR A 28 4.48 -5.98 -5.48
N ILE A 29 3.39 -6.51 -6.04
CA ILE A 29 2.03 -6.33 -5.50
C ILE A 29 1.92 -6.97 -4.11
N HIS A 30 2.44 -8.18 -3.94
CA HIS A 30 2.41 -8.88 -2.66
C HIS A 30 3.17 -8.11 -1.57
N ASN A 31 4.39 -7.67 -1.86
CA ASN A 31 5.17 -6.84 -0.94
C ASN A 31 4.44 -5.52 -0.62
N LEU A 32 3.74 -4.93 -1.59
CA LEU A 32 2.94 -3.73 -1.37
C LEU A 32 1.78 -4.01 -0.40
N GLU A 33 1.04 -5.11 -0.58
CA GLU A 33 -0.05 -5.52 0.33
C GLU A 33 0.46 -5.76 1.76
N ASP A 34 1.60 -6.45 1.91
CA ASP A 34 2.20 -6.71 3.23
C ASP A 34 2.66 -5.41 3.91
N ASN A 35 3.35 -4.53 3.18
CA ASN A 35 3.76 -3.22 3.71
C ASN A 35 2.57 -2.36 4.13
N LEU A 36 1.50 -2.43 3.35
CA LEU A 36 0.26 -1.72 3.59
C LEU A 36 -0.49 -2.25 4.83
N SER A 37 -0.47 -3.57 5.05
CA SER A 37 -1.01 -4.21 6.25
C SER A 37 -0.21 -3.81 7.49
N ALA A 38 1.12 -3.91 7.43
CA ALA A 38 2.01 -3.50 8.52
C ALA A 38 1.85 -2.00 8.88
N LEU A 39 1.66 -1.15 7.86
CA LEU A 39 1.39 0.28 8.06
C LEU A 39 0.04 0.51 8.76
N GLU A 40 -1.00 -0.27 8.43
CA GLU A 40 -2.32 -0.19 9.09
C GLU A 40 -2.20 -0.45 10.58
N THR A 41 -1.61 -1.60 10.94
CA THR A 41 -1.41 -2.01 12.34
C THR A 41 -0.58 -0.99 13.11
N THR A 42 0.54 -0.54 12.53
CA THR A 42 1.41 0.46 13.18
C THR A 42 0.67 1.79 13.40
N MET A 43 -0.22 2.17 12.49
CA MET A 43 -1.01 3.40 12.63
C MET A 43 -2.10 3.26 13.70
N GLU A 44 -2.71 2.08 13.86
CA GLU A 44 -3.65 1.82 14.96
C GLU A 44 -2.97 1.96 16.33
N ASP A 45 -1.78 1.39 16.49
CA ASP A 45 -0.99 1.50 17.72
C ASP A 45 -0.59 2.96 18.02
N LEU A 46 -0.12 3.68 17.00
CA LEU A 46 0.27 5.08 17.15
C LEU A 46 -0.94 5.97 17.49
N LYS A 47 -2.10 5.68 16.93
CA LYS A 47 -3.36 6.36 17.24
C LYS A 47 -3.80 6.10 18.69
N ALA A 48 -3.69 4.86 19.16
CA ALA A 48 -3.98 4.53 20.55
C ALA A 48 -3.05 5.30 21.51
N MET A 49 -1.75 5.33 21.21
CA MET A 49 -0.77 6.10 22.00
C MET A 49 -1.09 7.61 22.00
N ARG A 50 -1.46 8.17 20.85
CA ARG A 50 -1.86 9.57 20.73
C ARG A 50 -3.08 9.88 21.57
N ASN A 51 -4.09 9.02 21.55
CA ASN A 51 -5.32 9.20 22.34
C ASN A 51 -5.02 9.14 23.85
N ASP A 52 -4.19 8.20 24.28
CA ASP A 52 -3.77 8.07 25.67
C ASP A 52 -2.99 9.27 26.16
N LEU A 53 -2.01 9.73 25.37
CA LEU A 53 -1.22 10.91 25.70
C LEU A 53 -2.07 12.17 25.72
N SER A 54 -2.98 12.34 24.76
CA SER A 54 -3.91 13.49 24.75
C SER A 54 -4.73 13.53 26.04
N ARG A 55 -5.35 12.41 26.43
CA ARG A 55 -6.11 12.32 27.69
C ARG A 55 -5.26 12.64 28.93
N ARG A 56 -3.99 12.22 28.97
CA ARG A 56 -3.08 12.53 30.08
C ARG A 56 -2.75 14.02 30.11
N VAL A 57 -2.44 14.61 28.96
CA VAL A 57 -2.15 16.03 28.83
C VAL A 57 -3.35 16.86 29.27
N ASP A 58 -4.56 16.54 28.81
CA ASP A 58 -5.78 17.24 29.19
C ASP A 58 -6.02 17.17 30.71
N ARG A 59 -5.76 16.02 31.35
CA ARG A 59 -5.87 15.88 32.82
C ARG A 59 -4.89 16.78 33.56
N GLU A 60 -3.65 16.90 33.10
CA GLU A 60 -2.64 17.75 33.73
C GLU A 60 -2.91 19.23 33.46
N GLU A 61 -3.41 19.59 32.28
CA GLU A 61 -3.84 20.95 31.96
C GLU A 61 -5.04 21.38 32.81
N ASN A 62 -5.98 20.48 33.08
CA ASN A 62 -7.09 20.71 34.01
C ASN A 62 -6.63 20.94 35.47
N LYS A 63 -5.42 20.50 35.84
CA LYS A 63 -4.79 20.81 37.13
C LYS A 63 -4.01 22.12 37.13
N GLY A 64 -4.04 22.88 36.03
CA GLY A 64 -3.34 24.15 35.89
C GLY A 64 -1.89 24.04 35.39
N LEU A 65 -1.43 22.84 35.04
CA LEU A 65 -0.12 22.68 34.40
C LEU A 65 -0.19 23.09 32.92
N ARG A 66 0.94 23.51 32.35
CA ARG A 66 1.03 23.83 30.92
C ARG A 66 1.67 22.68 30.15
N ARG A 67 1.06 22.30 29.03
CA ARG A 67 1.64 21.37 28.06
C ARG A 67 2.96 21.92 27.52
N ARG A 68 3.96 21.03 27.43
CA ARG A 68 5.24 21.35 26.81
C ARG A 68 5.08 21.50 25.30
N ALA A 69 5.75 22.48 24.71
CA ALA A 69 5.70 22.72 23.26
C ALA A 69 6.06 21.47 22.43
N GLN A 70 7.03 20.66 22.88
CA GLN A 70 7.42 19.42 22.21
C GLN A 70 6.26 18.40 22.16
N VAL A 71 5.43 18.33 23.20
CA VAL A 71 4.26 17.44 23.23
C VAL A 71 3.22 17.91 22.22
N GLN A 72 2.98 19.22 22.12
CA GLN A 72 2.08 19.78 21.10
C GLN A 72 2.57 19.44 19.68
N VAL A 73 3.86 19.65 19.40
CA VAL A 73 4.45 19.32 18.10
C VAL A 73 4.32 17.84 17.79
N TRP A 74 4.56 16.96 18.76
CA TRP A 74 4.41 15.52 18.58
C TRP A 74 2.97 15.13 18.24
N LEU A 75 1.98 15.64 19.00
CA LEU A 75 0.56 15.38 18.75
C LEU A 75 0.14 15.81 17.33
N THR A 76 0.50 17.03 16.93
CA THR A 76 0.19 17.57 15.59
C THR A 76 0.86 16.75 14.47
N ARG A 77 2.09 16.27 14.67
CA ARG A 77 2.76 15.40 13.70
C ARG A 77 2.05 14.07 13.54
N VAL A 78 1.63 13.44 14.65
CA VAL A 78 0.88 12.18 14.59
C VAL A 78 -0.46 12.36 13.88
N GLU A 79 -1.19 13.44 14.14
CA GLU A 79 -2.44 13.75 13.43
C GLU A 79 -2.23 13.96 11.92
N THR A 80 -1.12 14.62 11.56
CA THR A 80 -0.74 14.80 10.15
C THR A 80 -0.46 13.45 9.48
N ILE A 81 0.32 12.58 10.14
CA ILE A 81 0.62 11.23 9.63
C ILE A 81 -0.67 10.41 9.51
N GLU A 82 -1.56 10.45 10.50
CA GLU A 82 -2.86 9.75 10.44
C GLU A 82 -3.67 10.18 9.21
N SER A 83 -3.69 11.49 8.91
CA SER A 83 -4.37 12.02 7.72
C SER A 83 -3.73 11.51 6.41
N GLN A 84 -2.40 11.54 6.32
CA GLN A 84 -1.66 11.05 5.15
C GLN A 84 -1.88 9.56 4.92
N VAL A 85 -1.83 8.75 5.98
CA VAL A 85 -2.11 7.32 5.92
C VAL A 85 -3.55 7.09 5.48
N LYS A 86 -4.53 7.77 6.07
CA LYS A 86 -5.93 7.67 5.63
C LYS A 86 -6.12 7.99 4.14
N TYR A 87 -5.45 9.03 3.65
CA TYR A 87 -5.45 9.36 2.23
C TYR A 87 -4.82 8.25 1.38
N LEU A 88 -3.65 7.76 1.76
CA LEU A 88 -2.97 6.66 1.07
C LEU A 88 -3.86 5.41 0.96
N PHE A 89 -4.58 5.06 2.02
CA PHE A 89 -5.54 3.96 2.02
C PHE A 89 -6.75 4.21 1.11
N SER A 90 -7.20 5.47 0.97
CA SER A 90 -8.27 5.82 0.03
C SER A 90 -7.85 5.64 -1.43
N VAL A 91 -6.58 5.94 -1.74
CA VAL A 91 -6.00 5.82 -3.08
C VAL A 91 -5.64 4.37 -3.42
N ARG A 92 -5.26 3.56 -2.42
CA ARG A 92 -4.93 2.12 -2.56
C ARG A 92 -5.89 1.37 -3.46
N LYS A 93 -7.20 1.51 -3.21
CA LYS A 93 -8.24 0.76 -3.95
C LYS A 93 -8.18 1.03 -5.45
N THR A 94 -7.92 2.28 -5.82
CA THR A 94 -7.80 2.70 -7.22
C THR A 94 -6.49 2.23 -7.84
N GLU A 95 -5.37 2.38 -7.12
CA GLU A 95 -4.04 2.02 -7.65
C GLU A 95 -3.83 0.51 -7.75
N LEU A 96 -4.26 -0.29 -6.77
CA LEU A 96 -4.22 -1.75 -6.88
C LEU A 96 -5.07 -2.24 -8.07
N GLN A 97 -6.23 -1.61 -8.30
CA GLN A 97 -7.05 -1.92 -9.45
C GLN A 97 -6.35 -1.54 -10.76
N ARG A 98 -5.69 -0.39 -10.85
CA ARG A 98 -4.90 0.03 -12.04
C ARG A 98 -3.70 -0.89 -12.29
N LEU A 99 -2.94 -1.24 -11.26
CA LEU A 99 -1.80 -2.16 -11.36
C LEU A 99 -2.25 -3.54 -11.85
N CYS A 100 -3.43 -3.99 -11.42
CA CYS A 100 -4.04 -5.22 -11.91
C CYS A 100 -4.54 -5.16 -13.37
N LEU A 101 -4.93 -3.97 -13.85
CA LEU A 101 -5.44 -3.74 -15.20
C LEU A 101 -4.33 -3.61 -16.27
N CYS A 102 -3.06 -3.51 -15.89
CA CYS A 102 -1.92 -3.65 -16.81
C CYS A 102 -1.65 -5.11 -17.26
N GLY A 103 -2.70 -5.94 -17.31
CA GLY A 103 -2.83 -7.03 -18.28
C GLY A 103 -3.05 -8.46 -17.75
N PHE A 104 -2.90 -8.75 -16.45
CA PHE A 104 -2.88 -10.16 -16.00
C PHE A 104 -3.38 -10.44 -14.56
N CYS A 105 -4.25 -9.60 -13.97
CA CYS A 105 -4.98 -10.04 -12.78
C CYS A 105 -6.26 -10.76 -13.18
N SER A 106 -6.20 -12.08 -13.33
CA SER A 106 -7.41 -12.89 -13.40
C SER A 106 -8.10 -12.86 -12.04
N LYS A 107 -9.29 -12.25 -11.94
CA LYS A 107 -10.23 -12.63 -10.89
C LYS A 107 -10.69 -14.04 -11.23
N SER A 108 -10.10 -15.02 -10.56
CA SER A 108 -10.31 -16.46 -10.74
C SER A 108 -9.98 -16.99 -12.14
N LEU A 109 -8.76 -17.50 -12.33
CA LEU A 109 -8.57 -18.67 -13.18
C LEU A 109 -9.13 -19.85 -12.39
N LYS A 110 -10.46 -19.99 -12.35
CA LYS A 110 -11.04 -21.32 -12.18
C LYS A 110 -10.48 -22.13 -13.33
N LEU A 111 -9.62 -23.10 -13.00
CA LEU A 111 -9.23 -24.16 -13.90
C LEU A 111 -10.51 -24.82 -14.43
N SER A 112 -11.00 -24.34 -15.56
CA SER A 112 -11.83 -25.12 -16.46
C SER A 112 -10.93 -25.57 -17.60
N TYR A 113 -9.95 -26.39 -17.26
CA TYR A 113 -9.42 -27.37 -18.20
C TYR A 113 -9.97 -28.72 -17.71
N LEU A 114 -11.11 -29.08 -18.30
CA LEU A 114 -11.43 -30.46 -18.62
C LEU A 114 -10.35 -31.01 -19.56
#